data_AF-L0RI59-F1
#
_entry.id   AF-L0RI59-F1
#
_cell.length_a   1.000
_cell.length_b   1.000
_cell.length_c   1.000
_cell.angle_alpha   90.00
_cell.angle_beta   90.00
_cell.angle_gamma   90.00
#
_symmetry.space_group_name_H-M   'P 1'
#
loop_
_entity.id
_entity.type
_entity.pdbx_description
1 polymer ?
#
loop_
_entity_poly.entity_id
_entity_poly.type
_entity_poly.pdbx_seq_one_letter_code
_entity_poly.pdbx_strand_id
1 'polypeptide(L)'
;MCKGFEDVVAEFNNIAAALEFIGDAIECCESEGVNYNTGGLSYITRVLGDRASRAADCCWGLTSSANISGAEGEGPQTSVDYTVEF
;
A
#
# COMPACT_ATOMS: atom_id res chain seq x y z
N MET A 1 -1.59 -12.57 -1.60
CA MET A 1 -0.46 -12.93 -2.46
C MET A 1 -0.88 -12.58 -3.88
N CYS A 2 -0.38 -11.48 -4.43
CA CYS A 2 -0.70 -11.06 -5.80
C CYS A 2 -0.15 -12.13 -6.76
N LYS A 3 -0.99 -12.64 -7.67
CA LYS A 3 -0.60 -13.74 -8.56
C LYS A 3 0.08 -13.21 -9.83
N GLY A 4 -0.02 -11.90 -10.11
CA GLY A 4 0.68 -11.22 -11.20
C GLY A 4 0.56 -9.70 -11.13
N PHE A 5 1.23 -9.00 -12.05
CA PHE A 5 1.19 -7.54 -12.18
C PHE A 5 -0.23 -7.00 -12.40
N GLU A 6 -1.04 -7.71 -13.19
CA GLU A 6 -2.45 -7.38 -13.46
C GLU A 6 -3.28 -7.31 -12.16
N ASP A 7 -3.04 -8.22 -11.22
CA ASP A 7 -3.72 -8.20 -9.92
C ASP A 7 -3.35 -6.96 -9.10
N VAL A 8 -2.09 -6.51 -9.19
CA VAL A 8 -1.64 -5.31 -8.47
C VAL A 8 -2.28 -4.06 -9.07
N VAL A 9 -2.32 -3.96 -10.40
CA VAL A 9 -2.99 -2.85 -11.09
C VAL A 9 -4.49 -2.84 -10.75
N ALA A 10 -5.15 -3.99 -10.77
CA ALA A 10 -6.55 -4.11 -10.38
C ALA A 10 -6.77 -3.68 -8.92
N GLU A 11 -5.88 -4.06 -8.01
CA GLU A 11 -5.96 -3.67 -6.60
C GLU A 11 -5.80 -2.16 -6.41
N PHE A 12 -4.84 -1.53 -7.08
CA PHE A 12 -4.69 -0.06 -7.03
C PHE A 12 -5.90 0.66 -7.61
N ASN A 13 -6.48 0.17 -8.71
CA ASN A 13 -7.71 0.73 -9.28
C ASN A 13 -8.89 0.63 -8.30
N ASN A 14 -9.04 -0.50 -7.62
CA ASN A 14 -10.08 -0.68 -6.60
C ASN A 14 -9.88 0.27 -5.41
N ILE A 15 -8.64 0.47 -4.97
CA ILE A 15 -8.32 1.40 -3.87
C ILE A 15 -8.62 2.83 -4.30
N ALA A 16 -8.25 3.23 -5.53
CA ALA A 16 -8.54 4.56 -6.06
C ALA A 16 -10.06 4.82 -6.11
N ALA A 17 -10.84 3.89 -6.66
CA ALA A 17 -12.30 3.99 -6.70
C ALA A 17 -12.93 4.06 -5.29
N ALA A 18 -12.38 3.33 -4.32
CA ALA A 18 -12.85 3.40 -2.93
C ALA A 18 -12.56 4.76 -2.29
N LEU A 19 -11.40 5.35 -2.55
CA LEU A 19 -11.04 6.69 -2.04
C LEU A 19 -11.89 7.79 -2.67
N GLU A 20 -12.17 7.70 -3.98
CA GLU A 20 -13.06 8.61 -4.69
C GLU A 20 -14.47 8.57 -4.07
N PHE A 21 -15.04 7.38 -3.91
CA PHE A 21 -16.34 7.21 -3.26
C PHE A 21 -16.38 7.79 -1.82
N ILE A 22 -15.31 7.59 -1.04
CA ILE A 22 -15.22 8.15 0.31
C ILE A 22 -15.19 9.68 0.26
N GLY A 23 -14.46 10.28 -0.70
CA GLY A 23 -14.44 11.71 -0.93
C GLY A 23 -15.83 12.27 -1.20
N ASP A 24 -16.53 11.69 -2.19
CA ASP A 24 -17.89 12.07 -2.55
C ASP A 24 -18.86 11.95 -1.36
N ALA A 25 -18.72 10.88 -0.57
CA ALA A 25 -19.54 10.66 0.62
C ALA A 25 -19.29 11.72 1.70
N ILE A 26 -18.04 12.14 1.91
CA ILE A 26 -17.69 13.21 2.86
C ILE A 26 -18.28 14.54 2.38
N GLU A 27 -18.09 14.90 1.11
CA GLU A 27 -18.63 16.15 0.54
C GLU A 27 -20.16 16.19 0.63
N CYS A 28 -20.81 15.06 0.33
CA CYS A 28 -22.26 14.92 0.48
C CYS A 28 -22.70 15.11 1.93
N CYS A 29 -22.05 14.44 2.89
CA CYS A 29 -22.35 14.58 4.31
C CYS A 29 -22.19 16.04 4.79
N GLU A 30 -21.12 16.72 4.37
CA GLU A 30 -20.89 18.13 4.68
C GLU A 30 -22.00 19.03 4.11
N SER A 31 -22.43 18.78 2.86
CA SER A 31 -23.51 19.53 2.22
C SER A 31 -24.88 19.33 2.89
N GLU A 32 -25.11 18.16 3.47
CA GLU A 32 -26.35 17.81 4.18
C GLU A 32 -26.30 18.17 5.69
N GLY A 33 -25.15 18.64 6.19
CA GLY A 33 -24.95 18.92 7.62
C GLY A 33 -24.96 17.66 8.49
N VAL A 34 -24.71 16.50 7.89
CA VAL A 34 -24.68 15.20 8.56
C VAL A 34 -23.24 14.90 8.99
N ASN A 35 -23.05 14.55 10.26
CA ASN A 35 -21.75 14.12 10.74
C ASN A 35 -21.51 12.65 10.38
N TYR A 36 -20.36 12.37 9.76
CA TYR A 36 -19.91 11.01 9.51
C TYR A 36 -19.12 10.46 10.71
N ASN A 37 -19.09 9.13 10.83
CA ASN A 37 -18.33 8.45 11.87
C ASN A 37 -16.83 8.51 11.54
N THR A 38 -16.12 9.44 12.19
CA THR A 38 -14.68 9.66 12.02
C THR A 38 -13.84 8.43 12.36
N GLY A 39 -14.25 7.63 13.35
CA GLY A 39 -13.58 6.37 13.70
C GLY A 39 -13.73 5.31 12.61
N GLY A 40 -14.93 5.21 12.02
CA GLY A 40 -15.20 4.35 10.87
C GLY A 40 -14.37 4.78 9.65
N LEU A 41 -14.32 6.08 9.35
CA LEU A 41 -13.52 6.62 8.27
C LEU A 41 -12.02 6.36 8.46
N SER A 42 -11.51 6.56 9.67
CA SER A 42 -10.12 6.27 10.04
C SER A 42 -9.78 4.78 9.88
N TYR A 43 -10.69 3.89 10.28
CA TYR A 43 -10.52 2.45 10.09
C TYR A 43 -10.44 2.08 8.61
N ILE A 44 -11.36 2.61 7.79
CA ILE A 44 -11.41 2.32 6.35
C ILE A 44 -10.16 2.82 5.65
N THR A 45 -9.74 4.07 5.90
CA THR A 45 -8.50 4.63 5.32
C THR A 45 -7.27 3.84 5.74
N ARG A 46 -7.18 3.39 7.00
CA ARG A 46 -6.09 2.50 7.45
C ARG A 46 -6.08 1.19 6.67
N VAL A 47 -7.24 0.54 6.50
CA VAL A 47 -7.35 -0.72 5.75
C VAL A 47 -6.96 -0.54 4.28
N LEU A 48 -7.37 0.56 3.64
CA LEU A 48 -6.98 0.87 2.27
C LEU A 48 -5.47 1.13 2.16
N GLY A 49 -4.88 1.84 3.12
CA GLY A 49 -3.43 2.03 3.23
C GLY A 49 -2.67 0.71 3.38
N ASP A 50 -3.10 -0.17 4.28
CA ASP A 50 -2.50 -1.50 4.47
C ASP A 50 -2.60 -2.34 3.18
N ARG A 51 -3.70 -2.23 2.42
CA ARG A 51 -3.87 -2.91 1.13
C ARG A 51 -2.92 -2.33 0.07
N ALA A 52 -2.83 -1.00 -0.04
CA ALA A 52 -1.95 -0.32 -0.96
C ALA A 52 -0.47 -0.66 -0.70
N SER A 53 -0.06 -0.68 0.58
CA SER A 53 1.30 -1.07 0.97
C SER A 53 1.62 -2.48 0.50
N ARG A 54 0.74 -3.46 0.78
CA ARG A 54 0.95 -4.85 0.34
C ARG A 54 0.99 -5.00 -1.18
N ALA A 55 0.18 -4.22 -1.89
CA ALA A 55 0.17 -4.18 -3.35
C ALA A 55 1.49 -3.59 -3.89
N ALA A 56 2.00 -2.53 -3.25
CA ALA A 56 3.29 -1.92 -3.57
C ALA A 56 4.46 -2.89 -3.30
N ASP A 57 4.45 -3.61 -2.18
CA ASP A 57 5.48 -4.60 -1.86
C ASP A 57 5.62 -5.67 -2.97
N CYS A 58 4.49 -6.04 -3.59
CA CYS A 58 4.46 -7.00 -4.69
C CYS A 58 5.08 -6.47 -5.99
N CYS A 59 5.03 -5.16 -6.23
CA CYS A 59 5.58 -4.57 -7.46
C CYS A 59 7.06 -4.18 -7.34
N TRP A 60 7.55 -3.86 -6.15
CA TRP A 60 8.93 -3.43 -5.92
C TRP A 60 9.85 -4.59 -5.52
N GLY A 61 9.32 -5.82 -5.42
CA GLY A 61 10.08 -6.96 -4.95
C GLY A 61 10.59 -6.77 -3.51
N LEU A 62 9.93 -5.91 -2.73
CA LEU A 62 10.18 -5.71 -1.31
C LEU A 62 9.62 -6.92 -0.56
N THR A 63 10.17 -8.09 -0.82
CA THR A 63 10.05 -9.19 0.11
C THR A 63 10.81 -8.75 1.35
N SER A 64 10.07 -8.43 2.42
CA SER A 64 10.65 -8.26 3.75
C SER A 64 11.60 -9.43 3.98
N SER A 65 12.90 -9.15 3.90
CA SER A 65 13.96 -10.15 3.86
C SER A 65 14.22 -10.64 5.28
N ALA A 66 13.17 -11.08 5.96
CA ALA A 66 13.21 -11.59 7.33
C ALA A 66 13.10 -13.12 7.38
N ASN A 67 13.60 -13.81 6.34
CA ASN A 67 13.94 -15.23 6.39
C ASN A 67 15.33 -15.43 5.74
N ILE A 68 16.37 -14.87 6.36
CA ILE A 68 17.72 -15.41 6.22
C ILE A 68 17.74 -16.70 7.06
N SER A 69 17.29 -17.80 6.47
CA SER A 69 17.68 -19.14 6.91
C SER A 69 18.65 -19.67 5.86
N GLY A 70 19.90 -19.87 6.29
CA GLY A 70 21.08 -19.96 5.43
C GLY A 70 20.99 -20.94 4.27
N ALA A 71 21.52 -20.50 3.14
CA ALA A 71 22.13 -21.35 2.14
C ALA A 71 23.37 -20.61 1.64
N GLU A 72 24.53 -21.10 2.04
CA GLU A 72 25.82 -20.70 1.50
C GLU A 72 25.82 -20.96 -0.01
N GLY A 73 26.17 -19.95 -0.80
CA GLY A 73 26.27 -20.03 -2.26
C GLY A 73 26.72 -18.70 -2.84
N GLU A 74 27.99 -18.65 -3.25
CA GLU A 74 28.71 -17.49 -3.75
C GLU A 74 27.98 -16.74 -4.88
N GLY A 75 27.86 -15.41 -4.74
CA GLY A 75 27.36 -14.48 -5.75
C GLY A 75 27.74 -13.04 -5.36
N PRO A 76 28.04 -12.15 -6.32
CA PRO A 76 28.86 -10.97 -6.07
C PRO A 76 28.15 -9.96 -5.16
N GLN A 77 28.83 -9.59 -4.06
CA GLN A 77 28.46 -8.47 -3.20
C GLN A 77 28.43 -7.16 -4.00
N THR A 78 27.24 -6.65 -4.27
CA THR A 78 27.06 -5.23 -4.57
C THR A 78 26.63 -4.52 -3.30
N SER A 79 27.60 -4.08 -2.51
CA SER A 79 27.39 -3.07 -1.48
C SER A 79 27.04 -1.75 -2.18
N VAL A 80 25.78 -1.33 -2.11
CA VAL A 80 25.39 0.04 -2.50
C VAL A 80 25.41 0.89 -1.24
N ASP A 81 26.49 1.66 -1.11
CA ASP A 81 26.69 2.66 -0.07
C ASP A 81 25.86 3.90 -0.45
N TYR A 82 24.81 4.21 0.32
CA TYR A 82 24.04 5.44 0.12
C TYR A 82 24.63 6.55 0.99
N THR A 83 25.67 7.21 0.50
CA THR A 83 26.09 8.51 1.04
C THR A 83 25.17 9.58 0.48
N VAL A 84 24.26 10.09 1.31
CA VAL A 84 23.53 11.33 1.04
C VAL A 84 24.42 12.47 1.50
N GLU A 85 25.06 13.18 0.56
CA GLU A 85 25.74 14.44 0.87
C GLU A 85 24.69 15.56 0.98
N PHE A 86 24.70 16.28 2.11
CA PHE A 86 23.95 17.52 2.33
C PHE A 86 24.78 18.72 1.88
#